data_AF-A0A2S6FPY2-F1
#
_entry.id   AF-A0A2S6FPY2-F1
#
_cell.length_a   1.000
_cell.length_b   1.000
_cell.length_c   1.000
_cell.angle_alpha   90.00
_cell.angle_beta   90.00
_cell.angle_gamma   90.00
#
_symmetry.space_group_name_H-M   'P 1'
#
loop_
_entity.id
_entity.type
_entity.pdbx_description
1 polymer ?
#
loop_
_entity_poly.entity_id
_entity_poly.type
_entity_poly.pdbx_seq_one_letter_code
_entity_poly.pdbx_strand_id
1 'polypeptide(L)'
;MLRIAATSLFAMLISQPVLAKQVFQCAGATVTIAVDATTPRRSTEGADVILSVEKGPRSTLLRYSNFDFIGGTCDTDRNGSPRIVYQAVCSGSGCFDLSNWGVIDPDTLQALLVPANDSLEAAERLLGHPPVLAGDKMSVSREAHEPGLPTP
;
A
#
# COMPACT_ATOMS: atom_id res chain seq x y z
N MET A 1 59.25 -4.12 -21.78
CA MET A 1 58.00 -4.90 -21.93
C MET A 1 57.70 -5.58 -20.61
N LEU A 2 56.69 -5.12 -19.88
CA LEU A 2 56.06 -5.90 -18.80
C LEU A 2 54.61 -5.44 -18.68
N ARG A 3 53.69 -6.36 -18.99
CA ARG A 3 52.23 -6.19 -18.90
C ARG A 3 51.82 -6.57 -17.49
N ILE A 4 51.07 -5.72 -16.79
CA ILE A 4 50.23 -6.16 -15.68
C ILE A 4 48.87 -5.50 -15.88
N ALA A 5 47.90 -6.33 -16.23
CA ALA A 5 46.50 -5.99 -16.35
C ALA A 5 45.94 -5.69 -14.95
N ALA A 6 45.39 -4.50 -14.75
CA ALA A 6 44.58 -4.21 -13.58
C ALA A 6 43.13 -4.52 -13.92
N THR A 7 42.69 -5.65 -13.38
CA THR A 7 41.34 -6.22 -13.35
C THR A 7 40.24 -5.21 -13.05
N SER A 8 39.23 -5.19 -13.92
CA SER A 8 37.95 -4.52 -13.71
C SER A 8 37.32 -4.92 -12.38
N LEU A 9 37.11 -3.94 -11.51
CA LEU A 9 36.31 -4.12 -10.30
C LEU A 9 34.83 -4.14 -10.71
N PHE A 10 34.26 -5.34 -10.73
CA PHE A 10 32.84 -5.57 -10.97
C PHE A 10 32.07 -4.99 -9.76
N ALA A 11 31.39 -3.86 -9.94
CA ALA A 11 30.49 -3.32 -8.94
C ALA A 11 29.30 -4.29 -8.81
N MET A 12 29.31 -5.10 -7.75
CA MET A 12 28.12 -5.85 -7.32
C MET A 12 27.05 -4.83 -6.94
N LEU A 13 26.07 -4.64 -7.84
CA LEU A 13 24.77 -4.09 -7.49
C LEU A 13 24.12 -5.07 -6.52
N ILE A 14 24.23 -4.78 -5.23
CA ILE A 14 23.46 -5.47 -4.19
C ILE A 14 22.01 -5.02 -4.40
N SER A 15 21.25 -5.82 -5.15
CA SER A 15 19.80 -5.69 -5.21
C SER A 15 19.28 -5.98 -3.80
N GLN A 16 18.87 -4.95 -3.07
CA GLN A 16 18.19 -5.15 -1.79
C GLN A 16 16.86 -5.88 -2.04
N PRO A 17 16.45 -6.78 -1.14
CA PRO A 17 15.14 -7.40 -1.22
C PRO A 17 14.09 -6.31 -1.00
N VAL A 18 13.36 -5.98 -2.06
CA VAL A 18 12.18 -5.13 -1.96
C VAL A 18 11.09 -6.00 -1.35
N LEU A 19 10.85 -5.90 -0.04
CA LEU A 19 9.54 -6.24 0.52
C LEU A 19 8.54 -5.41 -0.29
N ALA A 20 7.66 -6.04 -1.07
CA ALA A 20 6.88 -5.26 -2.02
C ALA A 20 6.08 -4.17 -1.30
N LYS A 21 6.32 -2.98 -1.81
CA LYS A 21 5.95 -1.72 -1.23
C LYS A 21 5.28 -0.97 -2.36
N GLN A 22 3.95 -0.82 -2.32
CA GLN A 22 3.35 0.15 -3.22
C GLN A 22 3.72 1.54 -2.70
N VAL A 23 4.46 2.31 -3.50
CA VAL A 23 4.85 3.68 -3.17
C VAL A 23 4.34 4.61 -4.25
N PHE A 24 3.67 5.67 -3.84
CA PHE A 24 3.24 6.74 -4.74
C PHE A 24 3.24 8.09 -4.03
N GLN A 25 3.20 9.16 -4.83
CA GLN A 25 3.16 10.53 -4.33
C GLN A 25 1.75 11.10 -4.48
N CYS A 26 1.30 11.90 -3.51
CA CYS A 26 0.04 12.64 -3.60
C CYS A 26 0.16 13.99 -2.90
N ALA A 27 0.08 15.09 -3.65
CA ALA A 27 0.22 16.46 -3.14
C ALA A 27 1.47 16.67 -2.24
N GLY A 28 2.61 16.07 -2.61
CA GLY A 28 3.86 16.15 -1.83
C GLY A 28 3.88 15.27 -0.57
N ALA A 29 2.86 14.45 -0.32
CA ALA A 29 2.92 13.35 0.63
C ALA A 29 3.41 12.08 -0.07
N THR A 30 4.29 11.33 0.59
CA THR A 30 4.70 9.98 0.18
C THR A 30 3.78 8.97 0.84
N VAL A 31 3.12 8.15 0.04
CA VAL A 31 2.29 7.03 0.50
C VAL A 31 3.06 5.74 0.34
N THR A 32 3.04 4.92 1.37
CA THR A 32 3.65 3.59 1.42
C THR A 32 2.60 2.59 1.88
N ILE A 33 2.35 1.55 1.08
CA ILE A 33 1.54 0.40 1.47
C ILE A 33 2.47 -0.82 1.49
N ALA A 34 2.57 -1.48 2.64
CA ALA A 34 3.45 -2.63 2.85
C ALA A 34 2.86 -3.60 3.87
N VAL A 35 3.27 -4.87 3.82
CA VAL A 35 2.87 -5.85 4.84
C VAL A 35 3.74 -5.70 6.09
N ASP A 36 3.14 -5.65 7.28
CA ASP A 36 3.86 -5.44 8.54
C ASP A 36 4.71 -6.64 8.94
N ALA A 37 6.03 -6.55 8.79
CA ALA A 37 6.97 -7.60 9.18
C ALA A 37 7.31 -7.61 10.68
N THR A 38 6.77 -6.68 11.48
CA THR A 38 7.21 -6.44 12.87
C THR A 38 6.39 -7.15 13.94
N THR A 39 5.13 -7.51 13.67
CA THR A 39 4.32 -8.34 14.58
C THR A 39 4.63 -9.83 14.36
N PRO A 40 4.72 -10.66 15.42
CA PRO A 40 5.01 -12.09 15.28
C PRO A 40 3.87 -12.76 14.50
N ARG A 41 4.14 -13.03 13.23
CA ARG A 41 3.20 -13.61 12.28
C ARG A 41 3.08 -15.11 12.54
N ARG A 42 1.86 -15.64 12.64
CA ARG A 42 1.63 -17.10 12.79
C ARG A 42 1.51 -17.82 11.45
N SER A 43 1.14 -17.11 10.37
CA SER A 43 1.03 -17.59 9.00
C SER A 43 1.02 -16.41 8.01
N THR A 44 1.08 -16.69 6.70
CA THR A 44 0.83 -15.68 5.63
C THR A 44 -0.63 -15.22 5.56
N GLU A 45 -1.56 -16.06 6.03
CA GLU A 45 -2.98 -15.74 6.15
C GLU A 45 -3.21 -14.75 7.29
N GLY A 46 -3.91 -13.65 7.02
CA GLY A 46 -4.19 -12.62 8.02
C GLY A 46 -2.98 -11.73 8.39
N ALA A 47 -1.94 -11.67 7.54
CA ALA A 47 -0.85 -10.73 7.74
C ALA A 47 -1.36 -9.27 7.73
N ASP A 48 -0.87 -8.47 8.68
CA ASP A 48 -1.24 -7.06 8.78
C ASP A 48 -0.64 -6.26 7.62
N VAL A 49 -1.38 -5.27 7.15
CA VAL A 49 -0.93 -4.27 6.19
C VAL A 49 -0.78 -2.93 6.90
N ILE A 50 0.30 -2.22 6.61
CA ILE A 50 0.53 -0.84 7.02
C ILE A 50 0.38 0.07 5.81
N LEU A 51 -0.46 1.08 5.95
CA LEU A 51 -0.52 2.24 5.08
C LEU A 51 0.09 3.43 5.84
N SER A 52 1.27 3.87 5.43
CA SER A 52 1.95 5.06 5.93
C SER A 52 1.79 6.21 4.95
N VAL A 53 1.46 7.40 5.45
CA VAL A 53 1.49 8.64 4.67
C VAL A 53 2.40 9.64 5.38
N GLU A 54 3.42 10.10 4.68
CA GLU A 54 4.46 10.98 5.20
C GLU A 54 4.49 12.30 4.42
N LYS A 55 4.49 13.43 5.12
CA LYS A 55 4.63 14.76 4.50
C LYS A 55 5.49 15.67 5.38
N GLY A 56 6.76 15.80 4.98
CA GLY A 56 7.76 16.49 5.79
C GLY A 56 7.98 15.78 7.13
N PRO A 57 7.89 16.47 8.29
CA PRO A 57 8.09 15.84 9.59
C PRO A 57 6.84 15.12 10.14
N ARG A 58 5.71 15.19 9.43
CA ARG A 58 4.43 14.62 9.87
C ARG A 58 4.20 13.28 9.18
N SER A 59 3.63 12.33 9.93
CA SER A 59 3.20 11.05 9.38
C SER A 59 1.89 10.59 10.01
N THR A 60 1.14 9.76 9.28
CA THR A 60 0.04 8.95 9.80
C THR A 60 0.28 7.51 9.39
N LEU A 61 -0.15 6.58 10.25
CA LEU A 61 -0.01 5.15 10.02
C LEU A 61 -1.34 4.48 10.32
N LEU A 62 -1.88 3.80 9.32
CA LEU A 62 -3.07 2.96 9.45
C LEU A 62 -2.65 1.50 9.32
N ARG A 63 -3.21 0.65 10.18
CA ARG A 63 -2.95 -0.79 10.20
C ARG A 63 -4.25 -1.51 9.94
N TYR A 64 -4.20 -2.48 9.03
CA TYR A 64 -5.33 -3.28 8.64
C TYR A 64 -5.00 -4.77 8.71
N SER A 65 -5.97 -5.58 9.12
CA SER A 65 -5.88 -7.03 9.19
C SER A 65 -7.00 -7.66 8.36
N ASN A 66 -6.84 -8.93 7.98
CA ASN A 66 -7.87 -9.72 7.27
C ASN A 66 -8.27 -9.17 5.88
N PHE A 67 -7.32 -8.59 5.16
CA PHE A 67 -7.48 -8.28 3.73
C PHE A 67 -6.48 -9.08 2.91
N ASP A 68 -6.91 -9.51 1.73
CA ASP A 68 -6.08 -10.28 0.80
C ASP A 68 -5.39 -9.40 -0.22
N PHE A 69 -6.02 -8.27 -0.56
CA PHE A 69 -5.47 -7.32 -1.52
C PHE A 69 -5.66 -5.89 -1.06
N ILE A 70 -4.64 -5.05 -1.28
CA ILE A 70 -4.73 -3.62 -1.03
C ILE A 70 -4.01 -2.83 -2.11
N GLY A 71 -4.57 -1.69 -2.50
CA GLY A 71 -3.91 -0.78 -3.43
C GLY A 71 -4.37 0.65 -3.22
N GLY A 72 -3.52 1.60 -3.61
CA GLY A 72 -3.82 3.02 -3.52
C GLY A 72 -3.42 3.80 -4.77
N THR A 73 -3.99 5.00 -4.88
CA THR A 73 -3.63 6.00 -5.87
C THR A 73 -3.81 7.41 -5.29
N CYS A 74 -3.21 8.40 -5.97
CA CYS A 74 -3.63 9.78 -5.80
C CYS A 74 -4.76 10.06 -6.79
N ASP A 75 -5.82 10.69 -6.31
CA ASP A 75 -6.99 11.11 -7.08
C ASP A 75 -7.35 12.55 -6.69
N THR A 76 -8.38 13.13 -7.30
CA THR A 76 -8.91 14.44 -6.92
C THR A 76 -10.36 14.36 -6.50
N ASP A 77 -10.78 15.19 -5.55
CA ASP A 77 -12.21 15.34 -5.24
C ASP A 77 -12.93 16.30 -6.20
N ARG A 78 -14.23 16.50 -5.97
CA ARG A 78 -15.11 17.38 -6.75
C ARG A 78 -14.63 18.84 -6.84
N ASN A 79 -13.77 19.27 -5.91
CA ASN A 79 -13.21 20.61 -5.87
C ASN A 79 -11.81 20.67 -6.50
N GLY A 80 -11.35 19.57 -7.10
CA GLY A 80 -10.00 19.43 -7.63
C GLY A 80 -8.92 19.27 -6.57
N SER A 81 -9.30 19.04 -5.30
CA SER A 81 -8.33 18.87 -4.22
C SER A 81 -7.78 17.44 -4.21
N PRO A 82 -6.46 17.23 -4.13
CA PRO A 82 -5.89 15.88 -4.11
C PRO A 82 -6.35 15.06 -2.91
N ARG A 83 -6.60 13.77 -3.15
CA ARG A 83 -6.99 12.76 -2.16
C ARG A 83 -6.17 11.51 -2.37
N ILE A 84 -5.73 10.90 -1.28
CA ILE A 84 -5.18 9.56 -1.30
C ILE A 84 -6.37 8.61 -1.22
N VAL A 85 -6.60 7.85 -2.28
CA VAL A 85 -7.68 6.87 -2.37
C VAL A 85 -7.07 5.48 -2.32
N TYR A 86 -7.63 4.59 -1.52
CA TYR A 86 -7.16 3.22 -1.40
C TYR A 86 -8.32 2.25 -1.25
N GLN A 87 -8.09 1.01 -1.65
CA GLN A 87 -9.06 -0.07 -1.58
C GLN A 87 -8.41 -1.27 -0.90
N ALA A 88 -9.08 -1.86 0.09
CA ALA A 88 -8.60 -3.04 0.83
C ALA A 88 -9.67 -4.14 0.80
N VAL A 89 -9.43 -5.21 0.04
CA VAL A 89 -10.46 -6.24 -0.23
C VAL A 89 -10.09 -7.60 0.34
N CYS A 90 -11.11 -8.30 0.80
CA CYS A 90 -11.08 -9.72 1.20
C CYS A 90 -11.49 -10.57 -0.02
N SER A 91 -10.95 -11.77 -0.15
CA SER A 91 -11.25 -12.74 -1.20
C SER A 91 -11.67 -14.10 -0.61
N GLY A 92 -12.52 -14.83 -1.34
CA GLY A 92 -13.06 -16.12 -0.89
C GLY A 92 -14.54 -16.05 -0.52
N SER A 93 -15.12 -17.22 -0.24
CA SER A 93 -16.58 -17.40 -0.09
C SER A 93 -17.18 -16.72 1.15
N GLY A 94 -16.36 -16.29 2.10
CA GLY A 94 -16.79 -15.60 3.32
C GLY A 94 -16.71 -14.08 3.25
N CYS A 95 -16.18 -13.51 2.16
CA CYS A 95 -16.02 -12.08 2.02
C CYS A 95 -17.28 -11.45 1.40
N PHE A 96 -17.81 -10.44 2.08
CA PHE A 96 -18.99 -9.69 1.63
C PHE A 96 -18.55 -8.31 1.15
N ASP A 97 -18.94 -7.98 -0.08
CA ASP A 97 -18.58 -6.76 -0.82
C ASP A 97 -17.06 -6.55 -1.07
N LEU A 98 -16.70 -6.23 -2.31
CA LEU A 98 -15.34 -5.91 -2.74
C LEU A 98 -15.12 -4.39 -2.79
N SER A 99 -16.07 -3.59 -2.31
CA SER A 99 -16.09 -2.13 -2.45
C SER A 99 -15.60 -1.41 -1.20
N ASN A 100 -14.54 -1.95 -0.60
CA ASN A 100 -13.94 -1.45 0.63
C ASN A 100 -12.95 -0.30 0.33
N TRP A 101 -13.45 0.92 0.32
CA TRP A 101 -12.72 2.13 -0.03
C TRP A 101 -12.37 2.99 1.18
N GLY A 102 -11.18 3.55 1.18
CA GLY A 102 -10.73 4.55 2.12
C GLY A 102 -10.22 5.79 1.42
N VAL A 103 -10.28 6.92 2.13
CA VAL A 103 -9.85 8.23 1.63
C VAL A 103 -9.06 8.94 2.72
N ILE A 104 -7.88 9.45 2.39
CA ILE A 104 -7.04 10.26 3.26
C ILE A 104 -6.78 11.61 2.61
N ASP A 105 -6.85 12.67 3.42
CA ASP A 105 -6.42 13.99 3.02
C ASP A 105 -4.88 14.11 3.17
N PRO A 106 -4.13 14.35 2.08
CA PRO A 106 -2.66 14.37 2.11
C PRO A 106 -2.07 15.60 2.81
N ASP A 107 -2.85 16.65 3.03
CA ASP A 107 -2.38 17.89 3.67
C ASP A 107 -2.49 17.81 5.19
N THR A 108 -3.58 17.24 5.67
CA THR A 108 -3.89 17.07 7.10
C THR A 108 -3.47 15.70 7.64
N LEU A 109 -3.21 14.72 6.77
CA LEU A 109 -2.93 13.32 7.10
C LEU A 109 -4.08 12.61 7.82
N GLN A 110 -5.30 13.15 7.73
CA GLN A 110 -6.48 12.55 8.36
C GLN A 110 -7.12 11.52 7.41
N ALA A 111 -7.48 10.36 7.96
CA ALA A 111 -8.38 9.42 7.30
C ALA A 111 -9.79 10.00 7.32
N LEU A 112 -10.27 10.43 6.15
CA LEU A 112 -11.64 10.94 5.96
C LEU A 112 -12.65 9.79 5.85
N LEU A 113 -12.20 8.64 5.35
CA LEU A 113 -12.96 7.42 5.23
C LEU A 113 -12.03 6.22 5.43
N VAL A 114 -12.50 5.22 6.16
CA VAL A 114 -11.83 3.94 6.34
C VAL A 114 -12.56 2.84 5.55
N PRO A 115 -11.85 1.84 5.00
CA PRO A 115 -12.47 0.76 4.26
C PRO A 115 -13.50 0.00 5.10
N ALA A 116 -14.69 -0.15 4.54
CA ALA A 116 -15.79 -0.94 5.08
C ALA A 116 -16.67 -1.45 3.93
N ASN A 117 -17.46 -2.50 4.17
CA ASN A 117 -18.27 -3.15 3.13
C ASN A 117 -19.24 -2.20 2.41
N ASP A 118 -19.67 -1.12 3.07
CA ASP A 118 -20.61 -0.12 2.56
C ASP A 118 -19.95 1.23 2.23
N SER A 119 -18.61 1.29 2.18
CA SER A 119 -17.86 2.54 2.04
C SER A 119 -17.88 3.14 0.63
N LEU A 120 -18.36 2.43 -0.39
CA LEU A 120 -18.42 2.91 -1.77
C LEU A 120 -19.18 4.23 -1.91
N GLU A 121 -20.42 4.30 -1.42
CA GLU A 121 -21.25 5.50 -1.55
C GLU A 121 -20.63 6.69 -0.78
N ALA A 122 -19.99 6.43 0.35
CA ALA A 122 -19.28 7.46 1.10
C ALA A 122 -18.05 7.98 0.32
N ALA A 123 -17.29 7.09 -0.31
CA ALA A 123 -16.15 7.46 -1.16
C ALA A 123 -16.61 8.29 -2.37
N GLU A 124 -17.67 7.88 -3.05
CA GLU A 124 -18.26 8.61 -4.17
C GLU A 124 -18.74 10.00 -3.77
N ARG A 125 -19.33 10.15 -2.58
CA ARG A 125 -19.73 11.47 -2.08
C ARG A 125 -18.52 12.36 -1.79
N LEU A 126 -17.46 11.82 -1.19
CA LEU A 126 -16.23 12.56 -0.93
C LEU A 126 -15.53 12.99 -2.22
N LEU A 127 -15.38 12.08 -3.19
CA LEU A 127 -14.67 12.33 -4.44
C LEU A 127 -15.51 13.07 -5.48
N GLY A 128 -16.84 12.91 -5.45
CA GLY A 128 -17.74 13.41 -6.49
C GLY A 128 -17.78 12.55 -7.75
N HIS A 129 -17.13 11.39 -7.74
CA HIS A 129 -17.16 10.39 -8.80
C HIS A 129 -16.83 9.00 -8.23
N PRO A 130 -17.09 7.91 -8.99
CA PRO A 130 -16.65 6.57 -8.62
C PRO A 130 -15.14 6.53 -8.36
N PRO A 131 -14.69 5.97 -7.22
CA PRO A 131 -13.27 5.80 -6.95
C PRO A 131 -12.65 4.78 -7.91
N VAL A 132 -11.44 5.04 -8.38
CA VAL A 132 -10.68 4.16 -9.27
C VAL A 132 -9.24 4.05 -8.77
N LEU A 133 -8.65 2.86 -8.86
CA LEU A 133 -7.22 2.68 -8.65
C LEU A 133 -6.48 2.74 -9.99
N ALA A 134 -5.37 3.48 -10.04
CA ALA A 134 -4.56 3.60 -11.26
C ALA A 134 -3.73 2.34 -11.60
N GLY A 135 -3.63 1.38 -10.68
CA GLY A 135 -2.84 0.16 -10.87
C GLY A 135 -3.39 -1.01 -10.07
N ASP A 136 -2.68 -2.14 -10.16
CA ASP A 136 -3.09 -3.38 -9.49
C ASP A 136 -2.98 -3.27 -7.96
N LYS A 137 -3.84 -4.02 -7.29
CA LYS A 137 -3.72 -4.22 -5.84
C LYS A 137 -2.58 -5.20 -5.55
N MET A 138 -1.82 -4.89 -4.51
CA MET A 138 -0.82 -5.78 -3.92
C MET A 138 -1.51 -6.97 -3.24
N SER A 139 -1.02 -8.20 -3.45
CA SER A 139 -1.51 -9.40 -2.76
C SER A 139 -0.79 -9.56 -1.42
N VAL A 140 -1.54 -9.46 -0.32
CA VAL A 140 -0.99 -9.50 1.04
C VAL A 140 -0.29 -10.82 1.32
N SER A 141 -0.89 -11.95 0.95
CA SER A 141 -0.31 -13.27 1.16
C SER A 141 0.98 -13.50 0.36
N ARG A 142 1.03 -13.03 -0.89
CA ARG A 142 2.24 -13.10 -1.72
C ARG A 142 3.37 -12.31 -1.09
N GLU A 143 3.12 -11.07 -0.69
CA GLU A 143 4.15 -10.23 -0.06
C GLU A 143 4.51 -10.69 1.35
N ALA A 144 3.59 -11.36 2.05
CA ALA A 144 3.84 -11.99 3.33
C ALA A 144 4.73 -13.23 3.20
N HIS A 145 4.73 -13.91 2.05
CA HIS A 145 5.56 -15.10 1.84
C HIS A 145 7.04 -14.77 1.63
N GLU A 146 7.36 -13.64 1.00
CA GLU A 146 8.75 -13.20 0.76
C GLU A 146 9.65 -13.15 2.01
N PRO A 147 9.20 -12.67 3.18
CA PRO A 147 10.00 -12.73 4.41
C PRO A 147 10.10 -14.14 5.05
N GLY A 148 9.63 -15.19 4.37
CA GLY A 148 9.78 -16.58 4.82
C GLY A 148 8.68 -17.08 5.75
N LEU A 149 7.48 -16.52 5.67
CA LEU A 149 6.35 -17.02 6.45
C LEU A 149 5.79 -18.32 5.86
N PRO A 150 5.39 -19.26 6.74
CA PRO A 150 4.71 -20.46 6.28
C PRO A 150 3.37 -20.07 5.65
N THR A 151 3.16 -20.54 4.43
CA THR A 151 1.84 -20.64 3.82
C THR A 151 1.07 -21.74 4.56
N PRO A 152 -0.19 -21.53 4.95
CA PRO A 152 -1.03 -22.58 5.53
C PRO A 152 -1.10 -23.85 4.66
#